data_AF-A0A6B2YMM0-F1
#
_entry.id   AF-A0A6B2YMM0-F1
#
_cell.length_a   1.000
_cell.length_b   1.000
_cell.length_c   1.000
_cell.angle_alpha   90.00
_cell.angle_beta   90.00
_cell.angle_gamma   90.00
#
_symmetry.space_group_name_H-M   'P 1'
#
loop_
_entity.id
_entity.type
_entity.pdbx_description
1 polymer ?
#
loop_
_entity_poly.entity_id
_entity_poly.type
_entity_poly.pdbx_seq_one_letter_code
_entity_poly.pdbx_strand_id
1 'polypeptide(L)'
;MIGPEMPCKRSAIHNLTIDAAYRSTNESARSDSAIGEGIALPPELCAVSDLVPGEAVIVARIGASNIENRVHTFVVHSDTGMVEARGSVAHFLSAGDLVCIISETRLGDRGQELHADGTLPIVDYGIIPGNKLDTGTLKYERLTGDEELGSVPDEHPLREELMPRLMVNSLITGLVVNDTKDDCLLGSAEIPGSVMREANMSRHTMVTVYNSSAGGGTNTYAVPMPDGVIMTTGAMAGFAPLGATVSVASFRFADKNHRMSLVLTDGTAAIRQ
;
A
#
# COMPACT_ATOMS: atom_id res chain seq x y z
N MET A 1 15.94 5.58 27.21
CA MET A 1 16.29 5.31 25.80
C MET A 1 15.14 4.55 25.20
N ILE A 2 14.61 4.98 24.06
CA ILE A 2 13.65 4.18 23.30
C ILE A 2 14.48 3.06 22.65
N GLY A 3 14.20 1.80 22.99
CA GLY A 3 14.87 0.65 22.38
C GLY A 3 14.65 0.61 20.85
N PRO A 4 15.47 -0.13 20.09
CA PRO A 4 15.27 -0.27 18.66
C PRO A 4 13.92 -0.94 18.38
N GLU A 5 13.11 -0.29 17.56
CA GLU A 5 11.85 -0.87 17.08
C GLU A 5 12.11 -2.01 16.09
N MET A 6 11.43 -3.14 16.28
CA MET A 6 11.50 -4.29 15.36
C MET A 6 10.28 -4.37 14.44
N PRO A 7 10.47 -4.59 13.13
CA PRO A 7 9.36 -4.91 12.22
C PRO A 7 8.62 -6.17 12.67
N CYS A 8 7.30 -6.15 12.61
CA CYS A 8 6.43 -7.27 12.97
C CYS A 8 5.19 -7.27 12.07
N LYS A 9 4.62 -8.43 11.78
CA LYS A 9 3.32 -8.54 11.13
C LYS A 9 2.25 -7.95 12.06
N ARG A 10 1.33 -7.15 11.52
CA ARG A 10 0.20 -6.59 12.27
C ARG A 10 -1.09 -7.35 12.01
N SER A 11 -1.39 -7.52 10.72
CA SER A 11 -2.55 -8.25 10.24
C SER A 11 -2.25 -8.97 8.92
N ALA A 12 -3.02 -10.01 8.59
CA ALA A 12 -3.06 -10.54 7.25
C ALA A 12 -4.43 -11.10 6.85
N ILE A 13 -4.65 -11.13 5.53
CA ILE A 13 -5.69 -11.92 4.88
C ILE A 13 -5.00 -13.06 4.13
N HIS A 14 -5.46 -14.29 4.31
CA HIS A 14 -4.93 -15.47 3.61
C HIS A 14 -5.94 -16.04 2.62
N ASN A 15 -5.42 -16.55 1.50
CA ASN A 15 -6.20 -17.18 0.43
C ASN A 15 -7.29 -16.26 -0.16
N LEU A 16 -7.01 -14.96 -0.27
CA LEU A 16 -7.91 -14.03 -0.91
C LEU A 16 -7.87 -14.22 -2.42
N THR A 17 -9.04 -14.28 -3.07
CA THR A 17 -9.11 -14.32 -4.53
C THR A 17 -9.22 -12.90 -5.07
N ILE A 18 -8.43 -12.57 -6.10
CA ILE A 18 -8.56 -11.31 -6.83
C ILE A 18 -9.76 -11.43 -7.78
N ASP A 19 -10.74 -10.54 -7.67
CA ASP A 19 -11.92 -10.53 -8.54
C ASP A 19 -11.63 -9.82 -9.87
N ALA A 20 -10.85 -8.73 -9.82
CA ALA A 20 -10.51 -7.93 -10.98
C ALA A 20 -9.10 -7.31 -10.90
N ALA A 21 -8.53 -6.99 -12.06
CA ALA A 21 -7.25 -6.30 -12.16
C ALA A 21 -7.32 -5.17 -13.21
N TYR A 22 -7.01 -3.95 -12.79
CA TYR A 22 -7.11 -2.73 -13.59
C TYR A 22 -5.76 -2.01 -13.66
N ARG A 23 -5.05 -2.14 -14.78
CA ARG A 23 -3.69 -1.58 -14.95
C ARG A 23 -3.66 -0.07 -15.19
N SER A 24 -4.75 0.50 -15.67
CA SER A 24 -4.94 1.88 -16.17
C SER A 24 -3.80 2.46 -17.01
N THR A 25 -4.05 2.61 -18.31
CA THR A 25 -3.36 3.65 -19.11
C THR A 25 -4.29 4.57 -19.91
N ASN A 26 -5.59 4.29 -20.11
CA ASN A 26 -6.52 5.23 -20.76
C ASN A 26 -8.01 4.80 -20.61
N GLU A 27 -8.83 5.73 -20.11
CA GLU A 27 -10.26 6.02 -20.36
C GLU A 27 -11.41 4.97 -20.38
N SER A 28 -11.23 3.64 -20.27
CA SER A 28 -12.39 2.71 -20.42
C SER A 28 -12.79 1.85 -19.22
N ALA A 29 -12.20 2.05 -18.05
CA ALA A 29 -12.64 1.39 -16.83
C ALA A 29 -12.48 2.33 -15.63
N ARG A 30 -13.27 3.42 -15.59
CA ARG A 30 -13.45 4.14 -14.32
C ARG A 30 -14.28 3.24 -13.42
N SER A 31 -13.63 2.56 -12.48
CA SER A 31 -14.18 2.62 -11.13
C SER A 31 -14.27 4.10 -10.80
N ASP A 32 -15.41 4.61 -10.34
CA ASP A 32 -15.57 6.02 -9.97
C ASP A 32 -14.60 6.47 -8.84
N SER A 33 -13.78 5.56 -8.31
CA SER A 33 -12.66 5.82 -7.42
C SER A 33 -11.69 6.87 -7.98
N ALA A 34 -11.45 7.91 -7.18
CA ALA A 34 -10.40 8.89 -7.41
C ALA A 34 -8.98 8.29 -7.35
N ILE A 35 -8.82 7.10 -6.73
CA ILE A 35 -7.52 6.45 -6.54
C ILE A 35 -7.44 5.20 -7.43
N GLY A 36 -6.58 5.27 -8.46
CA GLY A 36 -6.33 4.20 -9.44
C GLY A 36 -5.12 3.32 -9.13
N GLU A 37 -4.56 3.39 -7.92
CA GLU A 37 -3.39 2.64 -7.48
C GLU A 37 -3.72 1.92 -6.17
N GLY A 38 -3.14 0.74 -5.93
CA GLY A 38 -3.37 -0.01 -4.68
C GLY A 38 -4.10 -1.34 -4.85
N ILE A 39 -4.37 -2.00 -3.72
CA ILE A 39 -5.28 -3.14 -3.63
C ILE A 39 -6.61 -2.66 -3.03
N ALA A 40 -7.69 -2.73 -3.80
CA ALA A 40 -9.01 -2.36 -3.36
C ALA A 40 -9.68 -3.52 -2.63
N LEU A 41 -10.12 -3.28 -1.40
CA LEU A 41 -10.78 -4.26 -0.56
C LEU A 41 -12.18 -3.79 -0.17
N PRO A 42 -13.17 -4.69 -0.09
CA PRO A 42 -14.49 -4.36 0.44
C PRO A 42 -14.37 -3.85 1.89
N PRO A 43 -15.13 -2.81 2.29
CA PRO A 43 -15.07 -2.26 3.66
C PRO A 43 -15.29 -3.30 4.76
N GLU A 44 -16.19 -4.26 4.53
CA GLU A 44 -16.45 -5.37 5.43
C GLU A 44 -15.24 -6.30 5.59
N LEU A 45 -14.50 -6.55 4.50
CA LEU A 45 -13.30 -7.36 4.53
C LEU A 45 -12.19 -6.64 5.31
N CYS A 46 -12.00 -5.35 5.05
CA CYS A 46 -11.08 -4.50 5.82
C CYS A 46 -11.38 -4.55 7.33
N ALA A 47 -12.66 -4.44 7.69
CA ALA A 47 -13.09 -4.43 9.08
C ALA A 47 -12.78 -5.76 9.80
N VAL A 48 -13.11 -6.91 9.18
CA VAL A 48 -12.86 -8.22 9.80
C VAL A 48 -11.38 -8.60 9.80
N SER A 49 -10.58 -8.04 8.89
CA SER A 49 -9.15 -8.30 8.80
C SER A 49 -8.28 -7.23 9.46
N ASP A 50 -8.83 -6.30 10.25
CA ASP A 50 -8.07 -5.21 10.89
C ASP A 50 -7.15 -4.44 9.91
N LEU A 51 -7.62 -4.19 8.68
CA LEU A 51 -6.93 -3.37 7.67
C LEU A 51 -7.70 -2.08 7.44
N VAL A 52 -6.99 -0.99 7.10
CA VAL A 52 -7.63 0.31 6.81
C VAL A 52 -7.11 0.92 5.51
N PRO A 53 -7.91 1.79 4.84
CA PRO A 53 -7.45 2.52 3.66
C PRO A 53 -6.18 3.33 3.92
N GLY A 54 -5.24 3.26 2.99
CA GLY A 54 -3.91 3.85 3.09
C GLY A 54 -2.90 3.00 3.86
N GLU A 55 -3.29 1.88 4.48
CA GLU A 55 -2.32 0.99 5.13
C GLU A 55 -1.43 0.31 4.09
N ALA A 56 -0.12 0.39 4.29
CA ALA A 56 0.88 -0.26 3.46
C ALA A 56 0.81 -1.78 3.69
N VAL A 57 0.77 -2.52 2.58
CA VAL A 57 0.64 -3.98 2.59
C VAL A 57 1.58 -4.62 1.59
N ILE A 58 1.92 -5.88 1.86
CA ILE A 58 2.58 -6.78 0.93
C ILE A 58 1.50 -7.71 0.38
N VAL A 59 1.34 -7.73 -0.94
CA VAL A 59 0.49 -8.70 -1.62
C VAL A 59 1.38 -9.83 -2.14
N ALA A 60 1.16 -11.03 -1.62
CA ALA A 60 1.93 -12.23 -1.93
C ALA A 60 1.07 -13.21 -2.74
N ARG A 61 1.38 -13.43 -4.02
CA ARG A 61 0.67 -14.42 -4.83
C ARG A 61 1.04 -15.86 -4.42
N ILE A 62 0.04 -16.69 -4.18
CA ILE A 62 0.19 -18.08 -3.75
C ILE A 62 0.46 -18.97 -4.97
N GLY A 63 1.34 -19.97 -4.79
CA GLY A 63 1.61 -21.00 -5.81
C GLY A 63 2.54 -20.57 -6.95
N ALA A 64 3.03 -19.33 -6.93
CA ALA A 64 4.01 -18.86 -7.90
C ALA A 64 5.45 -18.99 -7.37
N SER A 65 6.44 -18.97 -8.27
CA SER A 65 7.83 -19.33 -7.96
C SER A 65 8.89 -18.24 -8.19
N ASN A 66 8.51 -16.98 -8.46
CA ASN A 66 9.43 -15.88 -8.71
C ASN A 66 9.45 -14.84 -7.57
N ILE A 67 10.51 -14.03 -7.49
CA ILE A 67 10.65 -12.97 -6.49
C ILE A 67 9.60 -11.85 -6.67
N GLU A 68 9.06 -11.70 -7.87
CA GLU A 68 7.97 -10.78 -8.24
C GLU A 68 6.62 -11.17 -7.61
N ASN A 69 6.55 -12.28 -6.89
CA ASN A 69 5.36 -12.71 -6.18
C ASN A 69 5.00 -11.89 -4.96
N ARG A 70 5.87 -10.99 -4.50
CA ARG A 70 5.62 -10.10 -3.36
C ARG A 70 5.69 -8.66 -3.81
N VAL A 71 4.54 -8.03 -3.91
CA VAL A 71 4.42 -6.65 -4.37
C VAL A 71 4.00 -5.78 -3.19
N HIS A 72 4.79 -4.74 -2.91
CA HIS A 72 4.44 -3.74 -1.91
C HIS A 72 3.45 -2.75 -2.51
N THR A 73 2.38 -2.45 -1.79
CA THR A 73 1.35 -1.50 -2.20
C THR A 73 0.60 -0.99 -0.96
N PHE A 74 -0.59 -0.43 -1.12
CA PHE A 74 -1.43 0.02 -0.02
C PHE A 74 -2.90 -0.33 -0.27
N VAL A 75 -3.67 -0.40 0.81
CA VAL A 75 -5.11 -0.69 0.76
C VAL A 75 -5.88 0.55 0.32
N VAL A 76 -6.89 0.36 -0.54
CA VAL A 76 -7.95 1.34 -0.81
C VAL A 76 -9.30 0.69 -0.61
N HIS A 77 -10.35 1.48 -0.40
CA HIS A 77 -11.70 0.90 -0.40
C HIS A 77 -12.15 0.56 -1.81
N SER A 78 -12.84 -0.57 -1.90
CA SER A 78 -13.57 -0.97 -3.09
C SER A 78 -14.92 -0.26 -3.13
N ASP A 79 -15.21 0.43 -4.23
CA ASP A 79 -16.51 1.05 -4.49
C ASP A 79 -17.50 0.04 -5.10
N THR A 80 -17.02 -1.11 -5.56
CA THR A 80 -17.78 -2.16 -6.23
C THR A 80 -18.12 -3.33 -5.30
N GLY A 81 -17.51 -3.37 -4.11
CA GLY A 81 -17.57 -4.52 -3.21
C GLY A 81 -16.73 -5.71 -3.66
N MET A 82 -15.88 -5.55 -4.68
CA MET A 82 -14.96 -6.58 -5.18
C MET A 82 -13.53 -6.37 -4.64
N VAL A 83 -12.72 -7.42 -4.67
CA VAL A 83 -11.28 -7.37 -4.44
C VAL A 83 -10.58 -7.04 -5.76
N GLU A 84 -9.95 -5.87 -5.86
CA GLU A 84 -9.41 -5.38 -7.13
C GLU A 84 -7.94 -4.98 -7.02
N ALA A 85 -7.09 -5.48 -7.90
CA ALA A 85 -5.74 -4.96 -8.08
C ALA A 85 -5.80 -3.73 -9.00
N ARG A 86 -5.24 -2.58 -8.60
CA ARG A 86 -5.30 -1.32 -9.37
C ARG A 86 -3.90 -0.75 -9.63
N GLY A 87 -3.68 -0.19 -10.82
CA GLY A 87 -2.44 0.48 -11.19
C GLY A 87 -1.25 -0.47 -11.27
N SER A 88 -0.16 -0.12 -10.59
CA SER A 88 1.11 -0.84 -10.66
C SER A 88 1.00 -2.31 -10.21
N VAL A 89 0.19 -2.62 -9.19
CA VAL A 89 0.04 -4.00 -8.68
C VAL A 89 -0.75 -4.90 -9.65
N ALA A 90 -1.61 -4.32 -10.48
CA ALA A 90 -2.42 -5.04 -11.47
C ALA A 90 -1.62 -5.61 -12.66
N HIS A 91 -0.32 -5.26 -12.77
CA HIS A 91 0.59 -5.88 -13.73
C HIS A 91 1.07 -7.27 -13.29
N PHE A 92 1.00 -7.56 -11.98
CA PHE A 92 1.46 -8.84 -11.42
C PHE A 92 0.32 -9.78 -11.03
N LEU A 93 -0.89 -9.24 -10.92
CA LEU A 93 -2.09 -9.96 -10.50
C LEU A 93 -3.13 -10.00 -11.62
N SER A 94 -3.90 -11.08 -11.66
CA SER A 94 -5.04 -11.28 -12.56
C SER A 94 -6.26 -11.74 -11.77
N ALA A 95 -7.46 -11.58 -12.36
CA ALA A 95 -8.67 -12.16 -11.81
C ALA A 95 -8.52 -13.69 -11.64
N GLY A 96 -8.91 -14.21 -10.48
CA GLY A 96 -8.75 -15.61 -10.08
C GLY A 96 -7.42 -15.93 -9.39
N ASP A 97 -6.46 -15.01 -9.34
CA ASP A 97 -5.24 -15.22 -8.57
C ASP A 97 -5.56 -15.32 -7.07
N LEU A 98 -4.91 -16.27 -6.41
CA LEU A 98 -4.98 -16.45 -4.97
C LEU A 98 -3.80 -15.74 -4.30
N VAL A 99 -4.07 -14.88 -3.31
CA VAL A 99 -3.07 -14.05 -2.65
C VAL A 99 -3.17 -14.09 -1.13
N CYS A 100 -2.07 -13.74 -0.46
CA CYS A 100 -2.07 -13.25 0.92
C CYS A 100 -1.83 -11.74 0.91
N ILE A 101 -2.52 -11.00 1.78
CA ILE A 101 -2.27 -9.56 2.03
C ILE A 101 -1.74 -9.45 3.44
N ILE A 102 -0.60 -8.79 3.64
CA ILE A 102 0.09 -8.73 4.94
C ILE A 102 0.42 -7.27 5.26
N SER A 103 -0.02 -6.77 6.41
CA SER A 103 0.42 -5.47 6.93
C SER A 103 1.53 -5.62 7.96
N GLU A 104 2.38 -4.59 8.01
CA GLU A 104 3.51 -4.48 8.93
C GLU A 104 3.26 -3.39 9.98
N THR A 105 3.74 -3.64 11.19
CA THR A 105 3.89 -2.68 12.28
C THR A 105 5.35 -2.69 12.78
N ARG A 106 5.66 -1.77 13.70
CA ARG A 106 6.86 -1.81 14.51
C ARG A 106 6.53 -2.00 15.98
N LEU A 107 7.32 -2.83 16.66
CA LEU A 107 7.20 -3.08 18.09
C LEU A 107 8.46 -2.59 18.82
N GLY A 108 8.28 -1.68 19.78
CA GLY A 108 9.29 -1.40 20.80
C GLY A 108 9.31 -2.49 21.89
N ASP A 109 10.22 -2.38 22.85
CA ASP A 109 10.45 -3.40 23.90
C ASP A 109 9.15 -3.86 24.59
N ARG A 110 8.28 -2.92 24.99
CA ARG A 110 7.01 -3.24 25.63
C ARG A 110 6.05 -4.01 24.73
N GLY A 111 5.99 -3.64 23.45
CA GLY A 111 5.16 -4.35 22.47
C GLY A 111 5.66 -5.78 22.23
N GLN A 112 6.99 -5.97 22.23
CA GLN A 112 7.62 -7.29 22.08
C GLN A 112 7.32 -8.20 23.27
N GLU A 113 7.41 -7.68 24.51
CA GLU A 113 7.05 -8.43 25.72
C GLU A 113 5.60 -8.93 25.67
N LEU A 114 4.67 -8.01 25.35
CA LEU A 114 3.24 -8.34 25.26
C LEU A 114 2.89 -9.21 24.06
N HIS A 115 3.68 -9.16 22.99
CA HIS A 115 3.52 -10.10 21.89
C HIS A 115 4.02 -11.49 22.29
N ALA A 116 5.17 -11.57 22.98
CA ALA A 116 5.78 -12.81 23.46
C ALA A 116 4.90 -13.58 24.46
N ASP A 117 4.12 -12.87 25.28
CA ASP A 117 3.18 -13.48 26.22
C ASP A 117 1.76 -13.73 25.65
N GLY A 118 1.52 -13.33 24.39
CA GLY A 118 0.24 -13.51 23.70
C GLY A 118 -0.86 -12.49 24.05
N THR A 119 -0.53 -11.42 24.78
CA THR A 119 -1.46 -10.31 25.13
C THR A 119 -1.67 -9.34 23.96
N LEU A 120 -0.69 -9.22 23.07
CA LEU A 120 -0.73 -8.39 21.87
C LEU A 120 -0.73 -9.29 20.62
N PRO A 121 -1.87 -9.92 20.30
CA PRO A 121 -1.94 -10.93 19.25
C PRO A 121 -1.92 -10.32 17.84
N ILE A 122 -1.53 -11.10 16.85
CA ILE A 122 -1.61 -10.71 15.44
C ILE A 122 -2.97 -11.13 14.89
N VAL A 123 -3.54 -10.33 14.00
CA VAL A 123 -4.83 -10.64 13.36
C VAL A 123 -4.57 -11.44 12.07
N ASP A 124 -5.19 -12.59 11.94
CA ASP A 124 -5.16 -13.39 10.71
C ASP A 124 -6.57 -13.74 10.28
N TYR A 125 -6.95 -13.31 9.09
CA TYR A 125 -8.23 -13.67 8.50
C TYR A 125 -8.00 -14.64 7.34
N GLY A 126 -8.33 -15.91 7.56
CA GLY A 126 -8.14 -16.98 6.58
C GLY A 126 -9.42 -17.30 5.82
N ILE A 127 -9.36 -17.34 4.49
CA ILE A 127 -10.47 -17.79 3.65
C ILE A 127 -10.22 -19.24 3.25
N ILE A 128 -11.20 -20.14 3.38
CA ILE A 128 -11.06 -21.52 2.90
C ILE A 128 -11.28 -21.54 1.38
N PRO A 129 -10.28 -21.96 0.57
CA PRO A 129 -10.42 -21.96 -0.88
C PRO A 129 -11.58 -22.85 -1.36
N GLY A 130 -12.39 -22.35 -2.30
CA GLY A 130 -13.42 -23.14 -2.99
C GLY A 130 -14.77 -23.25 -2.28
N ASN A 131 -14.93 -22.70 -1.06
CA ASN A 131 -16.20 -22.66 -0.37
C ASN A 131 -16.92 -21.31 -0.58
N LYS A 132 -17.88 -21.27 -1.52
CA LYS A 132 -18.65 -20.06 -1.86
C LYS A 132 -19.54 -19.52 -0.73
N LEU A 133 -19.72 -20.29 0.35
CA LEU A 133 -20.55 -19.93 1.50
C LEU A 133 -19.71 -19.55 2.74
N ASP A 134 -18.39 -19.62 2.64
CA ASP A 134 -17.52 -19.35 3.78
C ASP A 134 -17.26 -17.86 3.94
N THR A 135 -17.58 -17.33 5.12
CA THR A 135 -17.30 -15.94 5.52
C THR A 135 -15.91 -15.82 6.15
N GLY A 136 -14.98 -16.71 5.78
CA GLY A 136 -13.64 -16.81 6.36
C GLY A 136 -13.62 -17.23 7.83
N THR A 137 -12.43 -17.55 8.32
CA THR A 137 -12.14 -17.81 9.74
C THR A 137 -11.18 -16.75 10.23
N LEU A 138 -11.60 -15.97 11.22
CA LEU A 138 -10.74 -15.05 11.93
C LEU A 138 -9.96 -15.81 13.01
N LYS A 139 -8.65 -15.58 13.07
CA LYS A 139 -7.73 -16.13 14.05
C LYS A 139 -6.93 -15.02 14.68
N TYR A 140 -6.68 -15.16 15.97
CA TYR A 140 -5.63 -14.41 16.64
C TYR A 140 -4.44 -15.33 16.84
N GLU A 141 -3.38 -15.06 16.07
CA GLU A 141 -2.10 -15.76 16.21
C GLU A 141 -1.44 -15.24 17.49
N ARG A 142 -1.33 -16.12 18.49
CA ARG A 142 -0.54 -15.89 19.70
C ARG A 142 0.67 -16.80 19.65
N LEU A 143 1.81 -16.33 20.15
CA LEU A 143 3.01 -17.18 20.27
C LEU A 143 2.79 -18.41 21.17
N THR A 144 1.78 -18.38 22.05
CA THR A 144 1.37 -19.49 22.92
C THR A 144 0.34 -20.44 22.31
N GLY A 145 -0.11 -20.19 21.07
CA GLY A 145 -1.11 -20.99 20.35
C GLY A 145 -2.23 -20.15 19.74
N ASP A 146 -2.81 -20.63 18.64
CA ASP A 146 -3.85 -19.92 17.91
C ASP A 146 -5.23 -20.03 18.56
N GLU A 147 -6.00 -18.94 18.54
CA GLU A 147 -7.39 -18.92 18.97
C GLU A 147 -8.29 -18.50 17.79
N GLU A 148 -9.27 -19.34 17.45
CA GLU A 148 -10.30 -19.02 16.45
C GLU A 148 -11.37 -18.13 17.07
N LEU A 149 -11.71 -17.02 16.42
CA LEU A 149 -12.69 -16.06 16.91
C LEU A 149 -13.84 -15.86 15.93
N GLY A 150 -15.01 -15.50 16.46
CA GLY A 150 -16.17 -15.12 15.66
C GLY A 150 -16.13 -13.68 15.14
N SER A 151 -15.34 -12.79 15.76
CA SER A 151 -15.18 -11.38 15.37
C SER A 151 -13.87 -10.82 15.93
N VAL A 152 -13.42 -9.68 15.38
CA VAL A 152 -12.29 -8.91 15.93
C VAL A 152 -12.71 -8.42 17.32
N PRO A 153 -12.13 -8.90 18.45
CA PRO A 153 -12.35 -8.35 19.77
C PRO A 153 -12.16 -6.84 19.79
N ASP A 154 -12.94 -6.19 20.64
CA ASP A 154 -12.77 -4.78 20.96
C ASP A 154 -11.28 -4.51 21.21
N GLU A 155 -10.73 -3.57 20.44
CA GLU A 155 -9.29 -3.32 20.40
C GLU A 155 -8.74 -3.24 21.82
N HIS A 156 -7.78 -4.11 22.14
CA HIS A 156 -6.99 -3.94 23.36
C HIS A 156 -6.51 -2.49 23.38
N PRO A 157 -6.74 -1.70 24.45
CA PRO A 157 -6.53 -0.25 24.43
C PRO A 157 -5.10 0.14 24.06
N LEU A 158 -4.14 -0.78 24.30
CA LEU A 158 -2.73 -0.61 23.94
C LEU A 158 -2.37 -1.01 22.50
N ARG A 159 -3.27 -1.61 21.70
CA ARG A 159 -2.95 -2.12 20.35
C ARG A 159 -2.62 -0.99 19.39
N GLU A 160 -3.43 0.06 19.34
CA GLU A 160 -3.16 1.21 18.47
C GLU A 160 -1.93 2.00 18.95
N GLU A 161 -1.67 2.02 20.26
CA GLU A 161 -0.50 2.68 20.84
C GLU A 161 0.80 1.91 20.55
N LEU A 162 0.78 0.58 20.72
CA LEU A 162 1.99 -0.26 20.67
C LEU A 162 2.23 -0.92 19.31
N MET A 163 1.26 -0.88 18.40
CA MET A 163 1.37 -1.44 17.05
C MET A 163 0.98 -0.39 15.98
N PRO A 164 1.68 0.74 15.84
CA PRO A 164 1.29 1.75 14.86
C PRO A 164 1.30 1.20 13.43
N ARG A 165 0.36 1.65 12.60
CA ARG A 165 0.23 1.21 11.20
C ARG A 165 1.16 2.01 10.32
N LEU A 166 1.77 1.37 9.33
CA LEU A 166 2.46 2.10 8.27
C LEU A 166 1.42 2.60 7.27
N MET A 167 1.08 3.89 7.34
CA MET A 167 0.03 4.53 6.57
C MET A 167 0.59 5.45 5.49
N VAL A 168 -0.07 5.52 4.33
CA VAL A 168 0.16 6.55 3.31
C VAL A 168 -0.12 7.92 3.95
N ASN A 169 0.93 8.75 4.05
CA ASN A 169 0.81 10.13 4.51
C ASN A 169 0.37 11.06 3.39
N SER A 170 0.97 10.90 2.21
CA SER A 170 0.67 11.70 1.02
C SER A 170 0.71 10.82 -0.21
N LEU A 171 -0.24 11.01 -1.13
CA LEU A 171 -0.33 10.34 -2.41
C LEU A 171 -0.54 11.36 -3.52
N ILE A 172 0.38 11.40 -4.48
CA ILE A 172 0.25 12.14 -5.73
C ILE A 172 -0.01 11.11 -6.83
N THR A 173 -1.09 11.23 -7.58
CA THR A 173 -1.44 10.24 -8.62
C THR A 173 -1.63 10.89 -9.99
N GLY A 174 -1.34 10.13 -11.04
CA GLY A 174 -1.51 10.54 -12.43
C GLY A 174 -0.35 11.36 -13.00
N LEU A 175 0.82 11.39 -12.37
CA LEU A 175 1.98 12.11 -12.90
C LEU A 175 2.49 11.41 -14.16
N VAL A 176 2.86 12.17 -15.19
CA VAL A 176 3.44 11.65 -16.44
C VAL A 176 4.87 12.14 -16.55
N VAL A 177 5.81 11.20 -16.53
CA VAL A 177 7.25 11.49 -16.68
C VAL A 177 7.47 12.13 -18.05
N ASN A 178 7.96 13.38 -18.06
CA ASN A 178 8.16 14.16 -19.29
C ASN A 178 9.61 14.60 -19.51
N ASP A 179 10.49 14.26 -18.57
CA ASP A 179 11.94 14.39 -18.72
C ASP A 179 12.64 13.22 -18.01
N THR A 180 13.84 12.85 -18.46
CA THR A 180 14.63 11.79 -17.86
C THR A 180 16.11 12.08 -17.98
N LYS A 181 16.87 11.75 -16.94
CA LYS A 181 18.33 11.80 -16.96
C LYS A 181 18.94 10.52 -16.41
N ASP A 182 19.22 9.57 -17.29
CA ASP A 182 19.76 8.25 -16.96
C ASP A 182 21.24 8.27 -16.53
N ASP A 183 22.06 9.11 -17.17
CA ASP A 183 23.47 9.27 -16.82
C ASP A 183 23.68 10.29 -15.68
N CYS A 184 23.21 9.94 -14.49
CA CYS A 184 23.58 10.66 -13.28
C CYS A 184 23.59 9.77 -12.03
N LEU A 185 24.36 10.21 -11.02
CA LEU A 185 24.46 9.52 -9.72
C LEU A 185 23.17 9.59 -8.90
N LEU A 186 22.25 10.51 -9.24
CA LEU A 186 21.03 10.73 -8.47
C LEU A 186 19.91 9.81 -8.98
N GLY A 187 19.22 9.14 -8.07
CA GLY A 187 18.13 8.21 -8.37
C GLY A 187 16.78 8.68 -7.85
N SER A 188 16.42 9.97 -7.99
CA SER A 188 15.26 10.60 -7.33
C SER A 188 13.98 10.58 -8.15
N ALA A 189 12.85 10.81 -7.45
CA ALA A 189 11.60 11.24 -8.06
C ALA A 189 11.54 12.77 -8.06
N GLU A 190 11.60 13.38 -9.23
CA GLU A 190 11.60 14.84 -9.35
C GLU A 190 10.24 15.36 -9.77
N ILE A 191 9.64 16.18 -8.90
CA ILE A 191 8.22 16.53 -8.93
C ILE A 191 8.10 18.05 -8.81
N PRO A 192 7.16 18.71 -9.50
CA PRO A 192 6.91 20.13 -9.38
C PRO A 192 6.75 20.55 -7.92
N GLY A 193 7.48 21.59 -7.54
CA GLY A 193 7.44 22.10 -6.17
C GLY A 193 6.03 22.54 -5.74
N SER A 194 5.18 22.98 -6.68
CA SER A 194 3.76 23.26 -6.43
C SER A 194 2.99 22.02 -6.02
N VAL A 195 3.08 20.94 -6.80
CA VAL A 195 2.41 19.66 -6.53
C VAL A 195 2.89 19.05 -5.21
N MET A 196 4.20 19.10 -4.94
CA MET A 196 4.75 18.64 -3.65
C MET A 196 4.17 19.42 -2.48
N ARG A 197 4.04 20.75 -2.59
CA ARG A 197 3.43 21.59 -1.52
C ARG A 197 1.98 21.22 -1.27
N GLU A 198 1.19 21.00 -2.32
CA GLU A 198 -0.22 20.56 -2.18
C GLU A 198 -0.32 19.20 -1.51
N ALA A 199 0.63 18.31 -1.78
CA ALA A 199 0.72 16.99 -1.16
C ALA A 199 1.31 17.01 0.26
N ASN A 200 1.66 18.18 0.81
CA ASN A 200 2.40 18.31 2.07
C ASN A 200 3.72 17.52 2.08
N MET A 201 4.38 17.41 0.93
CA MET A 201 5.62 16.67 0.74
C MET A 201 6.82 17.63 0.71
N SER A 202 7.82 17.36 1.55
CA SER A 202 9.05 18.16 1.59
C SER A 202 10.14 17.59 0.69
N ARG A 203 11.14 18.43 0.37
CA ARG A 203 12.36 17.97 -0.30
C ARG A 203 13.03 16.85 0.51
N HIS A 204 13.48 15.81 -0.20
CA HIS A 204 14.13 14.60 0.32
C HIS A 204 13.25 13.73 1.23
N THR A 205 11.92 13.93 1.25
CA THR A 205 11.01 12.95 1.84
C THR A 205 11.17 11.62 1.11
N MET A 206 11.32 10.53 1.87
CA MET A 206 11.32 9.18 1.30
C MET A 206 9.95 8.87 0.72
N VAL A 207 9.94 8.34 -0.48
CA VAL A 207 8.73 8.02 -1.23
C VAL A 207 8.85 6.65 -1.89
N THR A 208 7.71 6.03 -2.15
CA THR A 208 7.57 4.93 -3.10
C THR A 208 6.97 5.47 -4.38
N VAL A 209 7.63 5.21 -5.51
CA VAL A 209 7.11 5.49 -6.84
C VAL A 209 6.50 4.21 -7.39
N TYR A 210 5.21 4.24 -7.64
CA TYR A 210 4.45 3.18 -8.30
C TYR A 210 4.38 3.46 -9.79
N ASN A 211 4.93 2.58 -10.62
CA ASN A 211 4.83 2.72 -12.07
C ASN A 211 3.55 2.06 -12.55
N SER A 212 2.49 2.84 -12.70
CA SER A 212 1.19 2.35 -13.15
C SER A 212 1.24 1.91 -14.62
N SER A 213 2.19 2.40 -15.43
CA SER A 213 2.34 1.99 -16.84
C SER A 213 3.02 0.64 -17.05
N ALA A 214 4.01 0.28 -16.22
CA ALA A 214 4.81 -0.94 -16.40
C ALA A 214 4.72 -1.93 -15.24
N GLY A 215 4.09 -1.53 -14.14
CA GLY A 215 4.05 -2.28 -12.89
C GLY A 215 5.23 -1.98 -11.97
N GLY A 216 5.01 -2.28 -10.70
CA GLY A 216 6.04 -2.26 -9.66
C GLY A 216 6.03 -0.99 -8.83
N GLY A 217 6.71 -1.07 -7.69
CA GLY A 217 6.96 0.04 -6.79
C GLY A 217 8.42 0.04 -6.37
N THR A 218 9.04 1.23 -6.31
CA THR A 218 10.43 1.37 -5.85
C THR A 218 10.57 2.54 -4.90
N ASN A 219 11.46 2.40 -3.92
CA ASN A 219 11.71 3.42 -2.92
C ASN A 219 12.81 4.37 -3.37
N THR A 220 12.56 5.66 -3.20
CA THR A 220 13.51 6.75 -3.45
C THR A 220 13.15 7.96 -2.58
N TYR A 221 13.61 9.15 -2.92
CA TYR A 221 13.28 10.41 -2.29
C TYR A 221 12.80 11.44 -3.32
N ALA A 222 11.93 12.35 -2.87
CA ALA A 222 11.36 13.38 -3.71
C ALA A 222 12.26 14.64 -3.79
N VAL A 223 12.38 15.24 -4.98
CA VAL A 223 13.13 16.47 -5.22
C VAL A 223 12.23 17.48 -5.94
N PRO A 224 12.14 18.73 -5.47
CA PRO A 224 11.29 19.73 -6.11
C PRO A 224 11.89 20.23 -7.43
N MET A 225 11.03 20.35 -8.45
CA MET A 225 11.34 20.88 -9.77
C MET A 225 10.50 22.13 -10.10
N PRO A 226 10.88 22.90 -11.14
CA PRO A 226 9.99 23.90 -11.73
C PRO A 226 8.64 23.30 -12.11
N ASP A 227 7.60 24.14 -12.11
CA ASP A 227 6.25 23.70 -12.46
C ASP A 227 6.21 23.12 -13.89
N GLY A 228 5.43 22.05 -14.06
CA GLY A 228 5.29 21.35 -15.34
C GLY A 228 6.37 20.28 -15.61
N VAL A 229 7.42 20.18 -14.80
CA VAL A 229 8.51 19.19 -15.01
C VAL A 229 8.35 18.00 -14.08
N ILE A 230 8.11 16.82 -14.65
CA ILE A 230 8.16 15.53 -13.93
C ILE A 230 9.35 14.75 -14.47
N MET A 231 10.36 14.54 -13.63
CA MET A 231 11.59 13.88 -14.05
C MET A 231 11.94 12.69 -13.16
N THR A 232 12.49 11.67 -13.79
CA THR A 232 13.14 10.55 -13.11
C THR A 232 14.61 10.51 -13.50
N THR A 233 15.49 10.27 -12.54
CA THR A 233 16.94 10.32 -12.77
C THR A 233 17.65 9.04 -12.38
N GLY A 234 18.83 8.80 -12.94
CA GLY A 234 19.68 7.65 -12.63
C GLY A 234 18.92 6.33 -12.79
N ALA A 235 19.00 5.46 -11.79
CA ALA A 235 18.30 4.18 -11.79
C ALA A 235 16.76 4.32 -11.90
N MET A 236 16.19 5.46 -11.49
CA MET A 236 14.74 5.70 -11.63
C MET A 236 14.31 5.90 -13.08
N ALA A 237 15.19 6.38 -13.96
CA ALA A 237 14.87 6.56 -15.39
C ALA A 237 14.63 5.22 -16.09
N GLY A 238 15.32 4.15 -15.66
CA GLY A 238 15.06 2.80 -16.15
C GLY A 238 13.76 2.20 -15.60
N PHE A 239 13.41 2.53 -14.35
CA PHE A 239 12.18 2.05 -13.72
C PHE A 239 10.93 2.75 -14.28
N ALA A 240 10.99 4.07 -14.49
CA ALA A 240 9.88 4.89 -14.99
C ALA A 240 10.39 5.78 -16.13
N PRO A 241 10.41 5.27 -17.37
CA PRO A 241 10.94 6.01 -18.51
C PRO A 241 10.03 7.15 -18.96
N LEU A 242 10.51 7.96 -19.90
CA LEU A 242 9.73 9.03 -20.53
C LEU A 242 8.35 8.52 -21.01
N GLY A 243 7.29 9.24 -20.66
CA GLY A 243 5.90 8.90 -20.94
C GLY A 243 5.25 7.96 -19.93
N ALA A 244 5.99 7.41 -18.96
CA ALA A 244 5.42 6.57 -17.91
C ALA A 244 4.47 7.38 -17.01
N THR A 245 3.32 6.81 -16.72
CA THR A 245 2.39 7.31 -15.68
C THR A 245 2.77 6.68 -14.35
N VAL A 246 2.97 7.53 -13.34
CA VAL A 246 3.40 7.12 -12.01
C VAL A 246 2.52 7.73 -10.92
N SER A 247 2.42 7.01 -9.81
CA SER A 247 1.92 7.54 -8.54
C SER A 247 3.07 7.59 -7.53
N VAL A 248 3.12 8.63 -6.70
CA VAL A 248 4.18 8.82 -5.70
C VAL A 248 3.54 8.92 -4.33
N ALA A 249 3.91 7.99 -3.44
CA ALA A 249 3.40 7.93 -2.07
C ALA A 249 4.53 8.16 -1.05
N SER A 250 4.22 8.86 0.03
CA SER A 250 5.05 8.86 1.25
C SER A 250 4.32 8.14 2.37
N PHE A 251 5.06 7.52 3.29
CA PHE A 251 4.51 6.72 4.38
C PHE A 251 4.96 7.21 5.74
N ARG A 252 4.14 6.94 6.76
CA ARG A 252 4.47 7.19 8.16
C ARG A 252 3.80 6.16 9.06
N PHE A 253 4.34 5.99 10.26
CA PHE A 253 3.62 5.31 11.33
C PHE A 253 2.52 6.23 11.88
N ALA A 254 1.29 5.73 11.97
CA ALA A 254 0.12 6.44 12.48
C ALA A 254 -0.97 5.48 12.99
N ASP A 255 -1.99 6.04 13.63
CA ASP A 255 -3.19 5.30 14.03
C ASP A 255 -4.18 5.10 12.87
N LYS A 256 -5.19 4.25 13.07
CA LYS A 256 -6.20 3.91 12.07
C LYS A 256 -7.05 5.09 11.54
N ASN A 257 -7.09 6.22 12.25
CA ASN A 257 -7.84 7.41 11.84
C ASN A 257 -7.01 8.39 11.00
N HIS A 258 -5.76 8.04 10.69
CA HIS A 258 -4.90 8.86 9.86
C HIS A 258 -5.54 9.13 8.49
N ARG A 259 -5.51 10.40 8.06
CA ARG A 259 -6.02 10.83 6.76
C ARG A 259 -4.86 11.15 5.85
N MET A 260 -4.80 10.46 4.71
CA MET A 260 -3.82 10.75 3.67
C MET A 260 -4.10 12.10 2.99
N SER A 261 -3.05 12.78 2.56
CA SER A 261 -3.13 13.92 1.64
C SER A 261 -3.14 13.42 0.19
N LEU A 262 -4.30 13.46 -0.47
CA LEU A 262 -4.44 13.03 -1.87
C LEU A 262 -4.33 14.23 -2.82
N VAL A 263 -3.47 14.13 -3.83
CA VAL A 263 -3.37 15.09 -4.93
C VAL A 263 -3.56 14.37 -6.25
N LEU A 264 -4.59 14.75 -6.99
CA LEU A 264 -4.82 14.32 -8.37
C LEU A 264 -4.09 15.27 -9.31
N THR A 265 -3.55 14.75 -10.40
CA THR A 265 -2.81 15.54 -11.38
C THR A 265 -3.33 15.32 -12.79
N ASP A 266 -3.08 16.29 -13.67
CA ASP A 266 -3.34 16.20 -15.11
C ASP A 266 -2.16 15.60 -15.90
N GLY A 267 -1.19 15.01 -15.19
CA GLY A 267 0.11 14.61 -15.73
C GLY A 267 1.27 15.48 -15.25
N THR A 268 1.05 16.78 -15.06
CA THR A 268 2.15 17.72 -14.76
C THR A 268 1.84 18.75 -13.69
N ALA A 269 0.56 18.99 -13.41
CA ALA A 269 0.09 19.93 -12.41
C ALA A 269 -1.05 19.31 -11.58
N ALA A 270 -1.27 19.84 -10.38
CA ALA A 270 -2.38 19.42 -9.54
C ALA A 270 -3.71 19.91 -10.12
N ILE A 271 -4.71 19.03 -10.11
CA ILE A 271 -6.09 19.36 -10.45
C ILE A 271 -6.72 19.92 -9.16
N ARG A 272 -7.13 21.19 -9.21
CA ARG A 272 -7.85 21.80 -8.08
C ARG A 272 -9.16 21.05 -7.86
N GLN A 273 -9.33 20.48 -6.67
CA GLN A 273 -10.58 19.89 -6.18
C GLN A 273 -11.50 20.94 -5.58
#